data_AF-A0A5K0XB22-F1
#
_entry.id   AF-A0A5K0XB22-F1
#
_cell.length_a   1.000
_cell.length_b   1.000
_cell.length_c   1.000
_cell.angle_alpha   90.00
_cell.angle_beta   90.00
_cell.angle_gamma   90.00
#
_symmetry.space_group_name_H-M   'P 1'
#
loop_
_entity.id
_entity.type
_entity.pdbx_description
1 polymer ?
#
loop_
_entity_poly.entity_id
_entity_poly.type
_entity_poly.pdbx_seq_one_letter_code
_entity_poly.pdbx_strand_id
1 'polypeptide(L)' 'PHFEKMLYDQGQLANVYLDAFSITNDPFYASMARDVLDYLRRDMIGEEGGIYSAEDADSAEFEGAGRKKEGAFYIWTSKE' A
#
# COMPACT_ATOMS: atom_id res chain seq x y z
N PRO A 1 10.04 7.68 -12.81
CA PRO A 1 10.07 6.68 -11.71
C PRO A 1 8.85 5.79 -11.85
N HIS A 2 8.99 4.50 -11.53
CA HIS A 2 7.84 3.58 -11.47
C HIS A 2 7.40 3.44 -10.01
N PHE A 3 6.09 3.48 -9.79
CA PHE A 3 5.46 3.50 -8.49
C PHE A 3 4.40 2.40 -8.45
N GLU A 4 4.73 1.35 -7.71
CA GLU A 4 3.84 0.21 -7.49
C GLU A 4 3.83 -0.09 -5.98
N LYS A 5 2.72 -0.62 -5.50
CA LYS A 5 2.67 -1.26 -4.18
C LYS A 5 2.84 -2.76 -4.39
N MET A 6 3.94 -3.29 -3.90
CA MET A 6 4.30 -4.69 -4.14
C MET A 6 3.79 -5.59 -3.04
N LEU A 7 3.26 -6.77 -3.41
CA LEU A 7 2.77 -7.77 -2.46
C LEU A 7 3.83 -8.16 -1.43
N TYR A 8 5.07 -8.37 -1.87
CA TYR A 8 6.14 -8.82 -0.99
C TYR A 8 6.51 -7.77 0.07
N ASP A 9 6.36 -6.48 -0.23
CA ASP A 9 6.59 -5.41 0.74
C ASP A 9 5.49 -5.42 1.80
N GLN A 10 4.23 -5.57 1.40
CA GLN A 10 3.10 -5.68 2.33
C GLN A 10 3.25 -6.90 3.24
N GLY A 11 3.63 -8.06 2.68
CA GLY A 11 3.86 -9.28 3.47
C GLY A 11 4.99 -9.12 4.49
N GLN A 12 6.09 -8.49 4.10
CA GLN A 12 7.21 -8.21 5.01
C GLN A 12 6.80 -7.20 6.11
N LEU A 13 6.09 -6.13 5.75
CA LEU A 13 5.60 -5.13 6.71
C LEU A 13 4.66 -5.75 7.74
N ALA A 14 3.69 -6.57 7.30
CA ALA A 14 2.76 -7.25 8.20
C ALA A 14 3.52 -8.10 9.24
N ASN A 15 4.52 -8.88 8.80
CA ASN A 15 5.33 -9.70 9.70
C ASN A 15 6.14 -8.85 10.70
N VAL A 16 6.84 -7.81 10.23
CA VAL A 16 7.65 -6.94 11.10
C VAL A 16 6.78 -6.25 12.16
N TYR A 17 5.57 -5.80 11.80
CA TYR A 17 4.65 -5.20 12.76
C TYR A 17 4.08 -6.21 13.76
N LEU A 18 3.78 -7.44 13.34
CA LEU A 18 3.35 -8.51 14.25
C LEU A 18 4.46 -8.92 15.22
N ASP A 19 5.70 -9.02 14.76
CA ASP A 19 6.87 -9.30 15.59
C ASP A 19 7.10 -8.18 16.60
N ALA A 20 7.05 -6.91 16.15
CA ALA A 20 7.18 -5.75 17.02
C ALA A 20 6.08 -5.72 18.09
N PHE A 21 4.82 -6.00 17.72
CA PHE A 21 3.74 -6.13 18.69
C PHE A 21 4.01 -7.26 19.69
N SER A 22 4.46 -8.42 19.23
CA SER A 22 4.73 -9.58 20.10
C SER A 22 5.83 -9.31 21.13
N ILE A 23 6.82 -8.49 20.78
CA ILE A 23 7.94 -8.11 21.67
C ILE A 23 7.54 -6.98 22.63
N THR A 24 6.84 -5.96 22.12
CA THR A 24 6.60 -4.70 22.86
C THR A 24 5.24 -4.64 23.54
N ASN A 25 4.28 -5.41 23.05
CA ASN A 25 2.86 -5.35 23.37
C ASN A 25 2.23 -3.96 23.16
N ASP A 26 2.86 -3.09 22.34
CA ASP A 26 2.33 -1.78 21.99
C ASP A 26 1.21 -1.92 20.93
N PRO A 27 -0.04 -1.55 21.25
CA PRO A 27 -1.18 -1.67 20.32
C PRO A 27 -0.99 -0.97 18.97
N PHE A 28 -0.10 0.03 18.89
CA PHE A 28 0.24 0.71 17.64
C PHE A 28 0.73 -0.27 16.55
N TYR A 29 1.59 -1.22 16.92
CA TYR A 29 2.11 -2.18 15.94
C TYR A 29 1.03 -3.17 15.50
N ALA A 30 0.12 -3.54 16.42
CA ALA A 30 -1.02 -4.38 16.07
C ALA A 30 -2.02 -3.66 15.15
N SER A 31 -2.21 -2.34 15.27
CA SER A 31 -3.05 -1.58 14.33
C SER A 31 -2.39 -1.51 12.95
N MET A 32 -1.08 -1.22 12.89
CA MET A 32 -0.36 -1.18 11.61
C MET A 32 -0.42 -2.52 10.85
N ALA A 33 -0.22 -3.65 11.54
CA ALA A 33 -0.34 -4.97 10.93
C ALA A 33 -1.75 -5.22 10.37
N ARG A 34 -2.80 -4.82 11.10
CA ARG A 34 -4.18 -4.96 10.63
C ARG A 34 -4.45 -4.10 9.41
N ASP A 35 -3.99 -2.85 9.40
CA ASP A 35 -4.20 -1.94 8.28
C ASP A 35 -3.57 -2.49 6.99
N VAL A 36 -2.37 -3.09 7.08
CA VAL A 36 -1.71 -3.76 5.95
C VAL A 36 -2.52 -4.97 5.47
N LEU A 37 -2.99 -5.82 6.39
CA LEU A 37 -3.77 -7.00 6.04
C LEU A 37 -5.15 -6.65 5.46
N ASP A 38 -5.78 -5.59 5.95
CA ASP A 38 -7.05 -5.07 5.45
C ASP A 38 -6.88 -4.46 4.05
N TYR A 39 -5.77 -3.77 3.79
CA TYR A 39 -5.39 -3.34 2.43
C TYR A 39 -5.23 -4.54 1.49
N LEU A 40 -4.45 -5.57 1.90
CA LEU A 40 -4.26 -6.77 1.08
C LEU A 40 -5.61 -7.42 0.73
N ARG A 41 -6.48 -7.59 1.73
CA ARG A 41 -7.81 -8.20 1.54
C ARG A 41 -8.70 -7.39 0.60
N ARG A 42 -8.66 -6.06 0.69
CA ARG A 42 -9.54 -5.18 -0.10
C ARG A 42 -9.07 -5.04 -1.54
N ASP A 43 -7.77 -4.84 -1.74
CA ASP A 43 -7.24 -4.36 -3.01
C ASP A 43 -6.36 -5.40 -3.73
N MET A 44 -5.77 -6.36 -3.00
CA MET A 44 -4.77 -7.31 -3.54
C MET A 44 -5.26 -8.76 -3.61
N ILE A 45 -6.45 -9.07 -3.10
CA ILE A 45 -7.07 -10.40 -3.20
C ILE A 45 -8.28 -10.29 -4.13
N GLY A 46 -8.23 -10.98 -5.27
CA GLY A 46 -9.32 -11.06 -6.22
C GLY A 46 -10.51 -11.87 -5.71
N GLU A 47 -11.67 -11.72 -6.35
CA GLU A 47 -12.92 -12.38 -5.93
C GLU A 47 -12.80 -13.92 -5.91
N GLU A 48 -11.96 -14.49 -6.76
CA GLU A 48 -11.69 -15.94 -6.81
C GLU A 48 -10.59 -16.41 -5.83
N GLY A 49 -10.07 -15.51 -4.99
CA GLY A 49 -9.03 -15.79 -3.99
C GLY A 49 -7.59 -15.73 -4.52
N GLY A 50 -7.40 -15.37 -5.79
CA GLY A 50 -6.07 -15.07 -6.33
C GLY A 50 -5.45 -13.84 -5.65
N ILE A 51 -4.13 -13.83 -5.50
CA ILE A 51 -3.40 -12.71 -4.88
C ILE A 51 -2.57 -12.02 -5.96
N TYR A 52 -2.79 -10.71 -6.15
CA TYR A 52 -2.05 -9.92 -7.12
C TYR A 52 -0.62 -9.66 -6.65
N SER A 53 0.34 -9.61 -7.58
CA SER A 53 1.74 -9.35 -7.26
C SER A 53 2.03 -7.88 -6.95
N ALA A 54 1.24 -6.96 -7.52
CA ALA A 54 1.41 -5.52 -7.37
C ALA A 54 0.11 -4.76 -7.66
N GLU A 55 0.00 -3.53 -7.14
CA GLU A 55 -0.99 -2.51 -7.50
C GLU A 55 -0.26 -1.29 -8.10
N ASP A 56 -0.65 -0.85 -9.29
CA ASP A 56 -0.17 0.40 -9.90
C ASP A 56 -0.57 1.61 -9.06
N ALA A 57 0.36 2.54 -8.81
CA ALA A 57 0.06 3.77 -8.07
C ALA A 57 -0.64 4.85 -8.93
N ASP A 58 -1.60 4.45 -9.76
CA ASP A 58 -2.30 5.33 -10.68
C ASP A 58 -3.16 6.36 -9.94
N SER A 59 -2.79 7.64 -10.07
CA SER A 59 -3.47 8.74 -9.40
C SER A 59 -3.82 9.87 -10.36
N ALA A 60 -4.86 10.65 -10.01
CA ALA A 60 -5.23 11.84 -10.77
C ALA A 60 -4.17 12.94 -10.54
N GLU A 61 -3.78 13.67 -11.59
CA GLU A 61 -2.82 14.78 -11.45
C GLU A 61 -3.41 15.96 -10.66
N PHE A 62 -4.73 16.13 -10.72
CA PHE A 62 -5.51 17.15 -10.03
C PHE A 62 -6.98 16.70 -9.94
N GLU A 63 -7.77 17.35 -9.09
CA GLU A 63 -9.20 17.05 -8.95
C GLU A 63 -9.95 17.28 -10.28
N GLY A 64 -10.66 16.26 -10.76
CA GLY A 64 -11.38 16.31 -12.04
C GLY A 64 -10.53 16.01 -13.28
N ALA A 65 -9.27 15.57 -13.13
CA ALA A 65 -8.45 15.17 -14.26
C ALA A 65 -9.07 13.99 -15.03
N GLY A 66 -9.20 14.13 -16.36
CA GLY A 66 -9.78 13.10 -17.23
C GLY A 66 -8.87 11.89 -17.51
N ARG A 67 -7.65 11.89 -16.96
CA ARG A 67 -6.70 10.77 -17.04
C ARG A 67 -5.96 10.63 -15.72
N LYS A 68 -5.65 9.39 -15.35
CA LYS A 68 -4.70 9.07 -14.28
C LYS A 68 -3.30 8.93 -14.87
N LYS A 69 -2.30 9.12 -14.01
CA LYS A 69 -0.91 8.80 -14.28
C LYS A 69 -0.30 8.09 -13.07
N GLU A 70 0.61 7.19 -13.37
CA GLU A 70 1.40 6.47 -12.36
C GLU A 70 2.13 7.45 -11.44
N GLY A 71 1.79 7.39 -10.15
CA GLY A 71 2.44 8.13 -9.08
C GLY A 71 2.31 9.65 -9.17
N ALA A 72 1.26 10.19 -9.78
CA ALA A 72 1.11 11.64 -9.95
C ALA A 72 1.14 12.43 -8.62
N PHE A 73 0.71 11.82 -7.50
CA PHE A 73 0.80 12.43 -6.17
C PHE A 73 2.20 12.44 -5.56
N TYR A 74 3.15 11.67 -6.10
CA TYR A 74 4.49 11.49 -5.55
C TYR A 74 5.57 12.21 -6.36
N ILE A 75 5.19 12.92 -7.42
CA ILE A 75 6.11 13.68 -8.27
C ILE A 75 6.02 15.15 -7.91
N TRP A 76 7.16 15.72 -7.55
CA TRP A 76 7.34 17.15 -7.25
C TRP A 76 7.58 17.95 -8.52
N THR A 77 7.09 19.19 -8.56
CA THR A 77 7.43 20.15 -9.61
C THR A 77 8.61 21.02 -9.19
N SER A 78 9.34 21.59 -10.15
CA SER A 78 10.49 22.47 -9.86
C SER A 78 10.15 23.76 -9.12
N LYS A 79 8.86 24.07 -8.94
CA LYS A 79 8.39 25.25 -8.19
C LYS A 79 8.19 24.97 -6.70
N GLU A 80 8.13 23.69 -6.31
CA GLU A 80 8.06 23.22 -4.92
C GLU A 80 9.47 23.02 -4.35
#